data_AF-A0A7S4MUB7-F1
#
_entry.id   AF-A0A7S4MUB7-F1
#
_cell.length_a   1.000
_cell.length_b   1.000
_cell.length_c   1.000
_cell.angle_alpha   90.00
_cell.angle_beta   90.00
_cell.angle_gamma   90.00
#
_symmetry.space_group_name_H-M   'P 1'
#
loop_
_entity.id
_entity.type
_entity.pdbx_description
1 polymer ?
#
loop_
_entity_poly.entity_id
_entity_poly.type
_entity_poly.pdbx_seq_one_letter_code
_entity_poly.pdbx_strand_id
1 'polypeptide(L)'
;EGGEGGGDDDLGTRFEERIWSHKWDLTNAWTGTSGVTVQSYHISPALWGTEGCAIGRIGVICHETGHFFGLPDLYDGDGGSGVGTTCLMGNSWGYSGDQYYPPAMSAWAKLRLGWADPVVLGHGTHSVELHTAATSDKVYVMVNPDNKKEYFLMENKQHSDFFEKNIPQTGITIYHIDDNAAFDSESYPGEADWPEEHYRMAVVQPDGKFDLEKGVNLGDEGDVFHGAGMNYVGPDGVKSSVDGSTHSQPTTDWYTGGQFKSSGITISDISTSGPIMTFKVEVTGNGGEEKEYDWGGDGRDAETCGGTKDPCENHMDCCGPPKRRCKFIKKLGRMGCVVKKSKKRKRKALRRG
;
A
#
# COMPACT_ATOMS: atom_id res chain seq x y z
N GLU A 1 -20.61 16.32 19.67
CA GLU A 1 -19.91 16.84 18.46
C GLU A 1 -19.22 15.68 17.72
N GLY A 2 -18.55 15.92 16.58
CA GLY A 2 -17.79 14.90 15.86
C GLY A 2 -16.29 15.11 16.05
N GLY A 3 -15.57 14.11 16.55
CA GLY A 3 -14.13 14.21 16.76
C GLY A 3 -13.48 12.84 16.88
N GLU A 4 -12.47 12.60 16.05
CA GLU A 4 -11.63 11.38 16.00
C GLU A 4 -10.74 11.21 17.24
N GLY A 5 -10.64 12.25 18.07
CA GLY A 5 -9.90 12.21 19.32
C GLY A 5 -10.69 11.55 20.44
N GLY A 6 -9.98 10.80 21.29
CA GLY A 6 -10.50 10.33 22.57
C GLY A 6 -10.84 11.49 23.53
N GLY A 7 -11.49 11.15 24.65
CA GLY A 7 -11.93 12.11 25.66
C GLY A 7 -13.37 12.60 25.47
N ASP A 8 -13.78 13.54 26.31
CA ASP A 8 -15.15 14.07 26.34
C ASP A 8 -15.26 15.32 25.45
N ASP A 9 -16.43 15.55 24.86
CA ASP A 9 -16.75 16.82 24.19
C ASP A 9 -17.13 17.95 25.15
N ASP A 10 -17.30 19.17 24.65
CA ASP A 10 -17.66 20.35 25.44
C ASP A 10 -19.05 20.24 26.08
N LEU A 11 -19.87 19.29 25.62
CA LEU A 11 -21.14 18.90 26.22
C LEU A 11 -21.01 17.78 27.26
N GLY A 12 -19.80 17.24 27.46
CA GLY A 12 -19.51 16.13 28.39
C GLY A 12 -19.88 14.75 27.82
N THR A 13 -20.12 14.65 26.52
CA THR A 13 -20.39 13.38 25.84
C THR A 13 -19.08 12.63 25.66
N ARG A 14 -19.03 11.40 26.16
CA ARG A 14 -17.83 10.57 26.06
C ARG A 14 -17.59 10.11 24.62
N PHE A 15 -16.34 9.81 24.27
CA PHE A 15 -15.99 9.34 22.92
C PHE A 15 -16.75 8.07 22.50
N GLU A 16 -17.09 7.17 23.44
CA GLU A 16 -17.86 5.96 23.13
C GLU A 16 -19.32 6.24 22.73
N GLU A 17 -19.82 7.44 23.05
CA GLU A 17 -21.17 7.90 22.70
C GLU A 17 -21.17 8.76 21.43
N ARG A 18 -20.00 8.97 20.81
CA ARG A 18 -19.81 9.67 19.53
C ARG A 18 -19.63 8.67 18.39
N ILE A 19 -19.96 9.07 17.17
CA ILE A 19 -19.76 8.22 15.99
C ILE A 19 -18.28 8.28 15.61
N TRP A 20 -17.59 7.14 15.69
CA TRP A 20 -16.23 6.95 15.16
C TRP A 20 -16.25 6.92 13.62
N SER A 21 -15.26 7.49 12.94
CA SER A 21 -15.21 7.43 11.48
C SER A 21 -15.03 6.01 10.95
N HIS A 22 -15.88 5.60 10.03
CA HIS A 22 -15.77 4.28 9.43
C HIS A 22 -16.43 4.21 8.07
N LYS A 23 -15.96 3.27 7.25
CA LYS A 23 -16.66 2.68 6.11
C LYS A 23 -17.38 1.42 6.57
N TRP A 24 -18.66 1.30 6.25
CA TRP A 24 -19.43 0.10 6.55
C TRP A 24 -20.50 -0.16 5.50
N ASP A 25 -21.10 -1.35 5.58
CA ASP A 25 -22.25 -1.74 4.77
C ASP A 25 -23.47 -1.89 5.68
N LEU A 26 -24.56 -1.21 5.34
CA LEU A 26 -25.83 -1.41 6.04
C LEU A 26 -26.24 -2.89 5.92
N THR A 27 -26.67 -3.49 7.03
CA THR A 27 -27.13 -4.89 7.09
C THR A 27 -28.18 -5.20 6.02
N ASN A 28 -29.06 -4.23 5.75
CA ASN A 28 -29.96 -4.23 4.61
C ASN A 28 -29.83 -2.91 3.88
N ALA A 29 -29.77 -2.95 2.55
CA ALA A 29 -29.74 -1.75 1.75
C ALA A 29 -30.98 -0.88 2.03
N TRP A 30 -30.76 0.41 2.27
CA TRP A 30 -31.82 1.38 2.52
C TRP A 30 -32.31 1.96 1.19
N THR A 31 -33.63 2.03 0.98
CA THR A 31 -34.22 2.64 -0.21
C THR A 31 -35.03 3.86 0.19
N GLY A 32 -34.64 5.02 -0.33
CA GLY A 32 -35.30 6.29 -0.07
C GLY A 32 -36.63 6.45 -0.80
N THR A 33 -37.38 7.50 -0.44
CA THR A 33 -38.67 7.84 -1.08
C THR A 33 -38.54 8.20 -2.56
N SER A 34 -37.35 8.56 -3.02
CA SER A 34 -37.02 8.77 -4.44
C SER A 34 -36.81 7.46 -5.22
N GLY A 35 -36.80 6.31 -4.55
CA GLY A 35 -36.50 5.00 -5.13
C GLY A 35 -35.01 4.69 -5.28
N VAL A 36 -34.12 5.57 -4.80
CA VAL A 36 -32.66 5.33 -4.78
C VAL A 36 -32.29 4.45 -3.60
N THR A 37 -31.45 3.44 -3.85
CA THR A 37 -30.95 2.50 -2.85
C THR A 37 -29.50 2.80 -2.49
N VAL A 38 -29.18 2.75 -1.20
CA VAL A 38 -27.82 2.92 -0.64
C VAL A 38 -27.53 1.74 0.29
N GLN A 39 -26.30 1.21 0.24
CA GLN A 39 -25.85 0.12 1.11
C GLN A 39 -24.52 0.47 1.79
N SER A 40 -23.50 0.76 0.99
CA SER A 40 -22.19 1.18 1.49
C SER A 40 -22.19 2.66 1.84
N TYR A 41 -21.57 3.01 2.95
CA TYR A 41 -21.34 4.40 3.36
C TYR A 41 -19.97 4.53 4.04
N HIS A 42 -19.42 5.74 4.05
CA HIS A 42 -18.48 6.15 5.08
C HIS A 42 -19.00 7.40 5.74
N ILE A 43 -18.64 7.58 6.99
CA ILE A 43 -18.99 8.76 7.77
C ILE A 43 -17.74 9.38 8.36
N SER A 44 -17.65 10.70 8.27
CA SER A 44 -16.58 11.49 8.86
C SER A 44 -17.12 12.72 9.56
N PRO A 45 -16.44 13.19 10.61
CA PRO A 45 -16.88 14.37 11.34
C PRO A 45 -16.77 15.62 10.46
N ALA A 46 -17.80 16.46 10.51
CA ALA A 46 -17.81 17.73 9.80
C ALA A 46 -16.88 18.77 10.44
N LEU A 47 -16.65 18.66 11.75
CA LEU A 47 -15.85 19.58 12.56
C LEU A 47 -14.60 18.88 13.08
N TRP A 48 -13.58 19.68 13.37
CA TRP A 48 -12.34 19.23 13.97
C TRP A 48 -12.37 19.37 15.48
N GLY A 49 -11.83 18.37 16.18
CA GLY A 49 -11.69 18.38 17.63
C GLY A 49 -12.97 17.96 18.34
N THR A 50 -13.00 18.17 19.65
CA THR A 50 -14.14 17.86 20.51
C THR A 50 -15.01 19.09 20.80
N GLU A 51 -14.63 20.27 20.29
CA GLU A 51 -15.35 21.53 20.46
C GLU A 51 -15.05 22.51 19.30
N GLY A 52 -15.87 23.55 19.18
CA GLY A 52 -15.62 24.68 18.27
C GLY A 52 -16.20 24.52 16.86
N CYS A 53 -15.65 25.28 15.89
CA CYS A 53 -16.19 25.41 14.53
C CYS A 53 -15.15 25.19 13.43
N ALA A 54 -13.98 24.67 13.79
CA ALA A 54 -12.96 24.32 12.79
C ALA A 54 -13.49 23.19 11.92
N ILE A 55 -13.30 23.28 10.60
CA ILE A 55 -13.71 22.24 9.67
C ILE A 55 -12.87 20.96 9.88
N GLY A 56 -13.50 19.80 9.73
CA GLY A 56 -12.83 18.50 9.73
C GLY A 56 -11.65 18.48 8.74
N ARG A 57 -10.59 17.76 9.13
CA ARG A 57 -9.34 17.69 8.36
C ARG A 57 -9.39 16.52 7.39
N ILE A 58 -8.55 16.58 6.36
CA ILE A 58 -8.69 15.72 5.18
C ILE A 58 -8.21 14.27 5.41
N GLY A 59 -7.31 14.04 6.38
CA GLY A 59 -6.68 12.74 6.63
C GLY A 59 -7.67 11.58 6.71
N VAL A 60 -8.59 11.62 7.68
CA VAL A 60 -9.57 10.55 7.86
C VAL A 60 -10.52 10.42 6.67
N ILE A 61 -10.96 11.53 6.08
CA ILE A 61 -11.80 11.48 4.86
C ILE A 61 -11.08 10.73 3.73
N CYS A 62 -9.79 10.99 3.52
CA CYS A 62 -8.97 10.30 2.54
C CYS A 62 -8.80 8.80 2.85
N HIS A 63 -8.57 8.45 4.12
CA HIS A 63 -8.43 7.07 4.57
C HIS A 63 -9.71 6.26 4.33
N GLU A 64 -10.87 6.78 4.76
CA GLU A 64 -12.16 6.14 4.53
C GLU A 64 -12.51 6.02 3.03
N THR A 65 -12.11 7.01 2.24
CA THR A 65 -12.23 6.94 0.77
C THR A 65 -11.35 5.82 0.19
N GLY A 66 -10.21 5.52 0.81
CA GLY A 66 -9.35 4.38 0.47
C GLY A 66 -10.09 3.04 0.61
N HIS A 67 -10.87 2.85 1.67
CA HIS A 67 -11.71 1.65 1.83
C HIS A 67 -12.78 1.53 0.75
N PHE A 68 -13.35 2.64 0.27
CA PHE A 68 -14.26 2.63 -0.88
C PHE A 68 -13.60 2.15 -2.18
N PHE A 69 -12.29 2.35 -2.30
CA PHE A 69 -11.52 1.80 -3.41
C PHE A 69 -11.08 0.34 -3.20
N GLY A 70 -11.43 -0.26 -2.07
CA GLY A 70 -11.14 -1.66 -1.75
C GLY A 70 -9.76 -1.90 -1.14
N LEU A 71 -9.19 -0.87 -0.50
CA LEU A 71 -7.98 -1.02 0.30
C LEU A 71 -8.32 -1.40 1.75
N PRO A 72 -7.59 -2.34 2.37
CA PRO A 72 -7.71 -2.63 3.80
C PRO A 72 -6.95 -1.60 4.63
N ASP A 73 -7.17 -1.65 5.94
CA ASP A 73 -6.27 -1.05 6.93
C ASP A 73 -4.88 -1.70 6.85
N LEU A 74 -3.85 -0.89 7.01
CA LEU A 74 -2.43 -1.31 7.04
C LEU A 74 -1.73 -0.90 8.34
N TYR A 75 -2.47 -0.44 9.34
CA TYR A 75 -1.97 -0.34 10.70
C TYR A 75 -2.17 -1.66 11.44
N ASP A 76 -1.43 -1.80 12.53
CA ASP A 76 -1.66 -2.85 13.51
C ASP A 76 -2.48 -2.27 14.67
N GLY A 77 -3.50 -3.01 15.10
CA GLY A 77 -4.37 -2.65 16.21
C GLY A 77 -3.94 -3.26 17.55
N ASP A 78 -2.93 -4.14 17.58
CA ASP A 78 -2.61 -4.99 18.74
C ASP A 78 -1.13 -4.98 19.17
N GLY A 79 -0.39 -3.88 18.94
CA GLY A 79 0.92 -3.69 19.60
C GLY A 79 1.95 -2.96 18.75
N GLY A 80 1.90 -3.13 17.44
CA GLY A 80 2.73 -2.43 16.48
C GLY A 80 2.03 -1.27 15.79
N SER A 81 2.66 -0.80 14.71
CA SER A 81 2.23 0.33 13.89
C SER A 81 1.91 -0.06 12.44
N GLY A 82 1.99 -1.35 12.09
CA GLY A 82 1.90 -1.82 10.71
C GLY A 82 2.90 -1.09 9.80
N VAL A 83 2.42 -0.47 8.72
CA VAL A 83 3.27 0.36 7.83
C VAL A 83 3.46 1.81 8.31
N GLY A 84 2.81 2.20 9.40
CA GLY A 84 2.84 3.54 9.95
C GLY A 84 2.49 4.62 8.93
N THR A 85 3.17 5.76 9.06
CA THR A 85 2.95 6.96 8.23
C THR A 85 3.54 6.83 6.83
N THR A 86 4.14 5.70 6.46
CA THR A 86 4.61 5.50 5.09
C THR A 86 3.45 5.32 4.09
N CYS A 87 2.24 5.00 4.57
CA CYS A 87 1.03 4.85 3.76
C CYS A 87 -0.20 5.50 4.42
N LEU A 88 -1.07 6.11 3.60
CA LEU A 88 -2.37 6.64 4.04
C LEU A 88 -3.25 5.61 4.78
N MET A 89 -3.18 4.34 4.37
CA MET A 89 -3.93 3.26 5.01
C MET A 89 -3.29 2.74 6.30
N GLY A 90 -2.05 3.17 6.61
CA GLY A 90 -1.37 2.86 7.88
C GLY A 90 -1.50 4.00 8.90
N ASN A 91 -1.44 5.26 8.47
CA ASN A 91 -1.70 6.38 9.38
C ASN A 91 -2.20 7.62 8.64
N SER A 92 -3.47 7.93 8.81
CA SER A 92 -4.12 9.10 8.19
C SER A 92 -3.81 10.43 8.88
N TRP A 93 -3.15 10.40 10.04
CA TRP A 93 -2.82 11.59 10.81
C TRP A 93 -1.55 12.30 10.34
N GLY A 94 -0.74 11.62 9.52
CA GLY A 94 0.53 12.16 9.03
C GLY A 94 1.58 12.29 10.13
N TYR A 95 2.80 12.68 9.74
CA TYR A 95 3.94 12.78 10.67
C TYR A 95 3.76 13.88 11.73
N SER A 96 2.92 14.88 11.45
CA SER A 96 2.55 15.94 12.39
C SER A 96 1.46 15.52 13.39
N GLY A 97 0.79 14.39 13.18
CA GLY A 97 -0.33 13.96 14.02
C GLY A 97 -1.53 14.93 13.95
N ASP A 98 -1.65 15.69 12.86
CA ASP A 98 -2.65 16.76 12.74
C ASP A 98 -3.63 16.53 11.60
N GLN A 99 -3.50 15.46 10.80
CA GLN A 99 -4.37 15.15 9.65
C GLN A 99 -4.43 16.22 8.53
N TYR A 100 -3.64 17.30 8.60
CA TYR A 100 -3.60 18.29 7.51
C TYR A 100 -2.83 17.77 6.29
N TYR A 101 -1.76 17.02 6.56
CA TYR A 101 -0.84 16.50 5.57
C TYR A 101 -0.70 14.98 5.73
N PRO A 102 -1.76 14.21 5.42
CA PRO A 102 -1.68 12.77 5.44
C PRO A 102 -0.63 12.28 4.43
N PRO A 103 -0.03 11.10 4.65
CA PRO A 103 0.90 10.52 3.69
C PRO A 103 0.17 10.11 2.41
N ALA A 104 0.93 9.90 1.34
CA ALA A 104 0.37 9.39 0.10
C ALA A 104 -0.01 7.90 0.24
N MET A 105 -0.81 7.40 -0.72
CA MET A 105 -0.94 5.95 -0.93
C MET A 105 0.44 5.37 -1.26
N SER A 106 0.79 4.25 -0.62
CA SER A 106 2.03 3.53 -0.87
C SER A 106 2.08 2.91 -2.27
N ALA A 107 3.27 2.49 -2.70
CA ALA A 107 3.48 1.66 -3.88
C ALA A 107 2.51 0.47 -3.96
N TRP A 108 2.30 -0.24 -2.84
CA TRP A 108 1.39 -1.38 -2.78
C TRP A 108 -0.05 -0.96 -3.09
N ALA A 109 -0.54 0.09 -2.43
CA ALA A 109 -1.89 0.61 -2.64
C ALA A 109 -2.08 1.11 -4.09
N LYS A 110 -1.09 1.84 -4.63
CA LYS A 110 -1.12 2.33 -6.01
C LYS A 110 -1.16 1.19 -7.03
N LEU A 111 -0.40 0.12 -6.84
CA LEU A 111 -0.45 -1.06 -7.70
C LEU A 111 -1.82 -1.76 -7.62
N ARG A 112 -2.36 -1.94 -6.42
CA ARG A 112 -3.66 -2.60 -6.19
C ARG A 112 -4.83 -1.83 -6.82
N LEU A 113 -4.77 -0.51 -6.80
CA LEU A 113 -5.75 0.38 -7.44
C LEU A 113 -5.52 0.57 -8.96
N GLY A 114 -4.41 0.06 -9.50
CA GLY A 114 -4.02 0.26 -10.90
C GLY A 114 -3.66 1.71 -11.23
N TRP A 115 -3.14 2.45 -10.25
CA TRP A 115 -2.66 3.84 -10.39
C TRP A 115 -1.18 3.93 -10.71
N ALA A 116 -0.45 2.81 -10.55
CA ALA A 116 0.95 2.68 -10.93
C ALA A 116 1.15 1.44 -11.81
N ASP A 117 2.19 1.51 -12.65
CA ASP A 117 2.68 0.44 -13.50
C ASP A 117 3.91 -0.24 -12.84
N PRO A 118 3.87 -1.57 -12.65
CA PRO A 118 4.98 -2.32 -12.08
C PRO A 118 6.11 -2.50 -13.10
N VAL A 119 7.36 -2.39 -12.63
CA VAL A 119 8.58 -2.70 -13.38
C VAL A 119 9.30 -3.85 -12.67
N VAL A 120 9.17 -5.05 -13.21
CA VAL A 120 9.76 -6.26 -12.60
C VAL A 120 11.25 -6.35 -12.91
N LEU A 121 12.07 -6.44 -11.85
CA LEU A 121 13.51 -6.65 -11.93
C LEU A 121 13.81 -8.14 -11.70
N GLY A 122 14.06 -8.87 -12.80
CA GLY A 122 14.43 -10.30 -12.77
C GLY A 122 15.94 -10.52 -12.57
N HIS A 123 16.40 -11.75 -12.78
CA HIS A 123 17.81 -12.14 -12.67
C HIS A 123 18.75 -11.21 -13.47
N GLY A 124 19.86 -10.79 -12.86
CA GLY A 124 20.89 -9.94 -13.46
C GLY A 124 21.16 -8.65 -12.67
N THR A 125 21.94 -7.75 -13.27
CA THR A 125 22.28 -6.44 -12.69
C THR A 125 21.51 -5.34 -13.41
N HIS A 126 20.85 -4.48 -12.63
CA HIS A 126 20.05 -3.36 -13.12
C HIS A 126 20.56 -2.05 -12.52
N SER A 127 20.64 -1.01 -13.34
CA SER A 127 20.79 0.37 -12.86
C SER A 127 19.44 1.05 -12.95
N VAL A 128 18.95 1.52 -11.80
CA VAL A 128 17.58 2.02 -11.67
C VAL A 128 17.59 3.53 -11.46
N GLU A 129 16.72 4.23 -12.18
CA GLU A 129 16.33 5.60 -11.90
C GLU A 129 14.89 5.61 -11.37
N LEU A 130 14.72 6.05 -10.12
CA LEU A 130 13.43 6.10 -9.43
C LEU A 130 13.04 7.54 -9.16
N HIS A 131 12.08 8.01 -9.95
CA HIS A 131 11.46 9.32 -9.78
C HIS A 131 10.56 9.34 -8.54
N THR A 132 10.38 10.52 -7.96
CA THR A 132 9.48 10.73 -6.82
C THR A 132 8.10 10.11 -7.04
N ALA A 133 7.60 9.42 -6.02
CA ALA A 133 6.31 8.74 -6.01
C ALA A 133 5.12 9.71 -6.10
N ALA A 134 5.35 11.02 -5.94
CA ALA A 134 4.34 12.06 -6.11
C ALA A 134 3.99 12.31 -7.59
N THR A 135 4.92 12.05 -8.51
CA THR A 135 4.72 12.34 -9.95
C THR A 135 5.01 11.16 -10.87
N SER A 136 5.64 10.11 -10.36
CA SER A 136 5.90 8.86 -11.09
C SER A 136 4.75 7.88 -10.92
N ASP A 137 4.37 7.23 -12.03
CA ASP A 137 3.49 6.07 -12.05
C ASP A 137 4.25 4.74 -12.01
N LYS A 138 5.58 4.74 -11.87
CA LYS A 138 6.37 3.50 -11.84
C LYS A 138 6.64 3.01 -10.42
N VAL A 139 6.48 1.71 -10.21
CA VAL A 139 6.91 0.99 -9.01
C VAL A 139 7.82 -0.15 -9.43
N TYR A 140 9.04 -0.20 -8.90
CA TYR A 140 9.95 -1.32 -9.17
C TYR A 140 9.67 -2.48 -8.24
N VAL A 141 9.68 -3.70 -8.78
CA VAL A 141 9.25 -4.91 -8.09
C VAL A 141 10.28 -6.02 -8.25
N MET A 142 10.61 -6.70 -7.16
CA MET A 142 11.45 -7.91 -7.17
C MET A 142 10.65 -9.06 -6.57
N VAL A 143 10.37 -10.09 -7.39
CA VAL A 143 9.41 -11.15 -7.03
C VAL A 143 10.13 -12.43 -6.65
N ASN A 144 9.70 -13.05 -5.55
CA ASN A 144 10.17 -14.36 -5.15
C ASN A 144 9.77 -15.41 -6.22
N PRO A 145 10.75 -16.15 -6.79
CA PRO A 145 10.48 -17.15 -7.81
C PRO A 145 9.69 -18.37 -7.32
N ASP A 146 9.82 -18.70 -6.05
CA ASP A 146 9.22 -19.89 -5.43
C ASP A 146 7.85 -19.56 -4.82
N ASN A 147 7.63 -18.31 -4.43
CA ASN A 147 6.36 -17.82 -3.90
C ASN A 147 5.99 -16.44 -4.51
N LYS A 148 5.17 -16.42 -5.55
CA LYS A 148 4.81 -15.16 -6.26
C LYS A 148 4.00 -14.15 -5.43
N LYS A 149 3.51 -14.56 -4.26
CA LYS A 149 2.83 -13.70 -3.30
C LYS A 149 3.80 -12.95 -2.39
N GLU A 150 5.08 -13.25 -2.51
CA GLU A 150 6.14 -12.61 -1.77
C GLU A 150 7.03 -11.79 -2.70
N TYR A 151 7.21 -10.51 -2.40
CA TYR A 151 7.93 -9.59 -3.28
C TYR A 151 8.31 -8.30 -2.55
N PHE A 152 9.28 -7.58 -3.12
CA PHE A 152 9.66 -6.26 -2.66
C PHE A 152 9.14 -5.17 -3.60
N LEU A 153 8.67 -4.06 -3.03
CA LEU A 153 8.28 -2.84 -3.76
C LEU A 153 9.18 -1.68 -3.35
N MET A 154 9.48 -0.78 -4.30
CA MET A 154 10.28 0.41 -4.03
C MET A 154 9.56 1.68 -4.47
N GLU A 155 9.59 2.70 -3.61
CA GLU A 155 9.13 4.05 -3.93
C GLU A 155 10.09 5.12 -3.40
N ASN A 156 10.24 6.21 -4.16
CA ASN A 156 11.02 7.37 -3.74
C ASN A 156 10.08 8.41 -3.11
N LYS A 157 10.11 8.54 -1.79
CA LYS A 157 9.30 9.51 -1.05
C LYS A 157 10.07 10.82 -0.87
N GLN A 158 9.49 11.90 -1.36
CA GLN A 158 10.08 13.24 -1.33
C GLN A 158 9.07 14.23 -0.77
N HIS A 159 9.55 15.29 -0.11
CA HIS A 159 8.70 16.39 0.31
C HIS A 159 7.89 16.91 -0.89
N SER A 160 6.60 17.13 -0.66
CA SER A 160 5.75 17.89 -1.57
C SER A 160 4.96 18.93 -0.77
N ASP A 161 4.29 19.84 -1.47
CA ASP A 161 3.51 20.90 -0.82
C ASP A 161 2.31 20.37 -0.01
N PHE A 162 1.87 19.14 -0.30
CA PHE A 162 0.68 18.52 0.28
C PHE A 162 0.98 17.15 0.91
N PHE A 163 1.40 16.17 0.11
CA PHE A 163 1.76 14.84 0.61
C PHE A 163 3.20 14.82 1.11
N GLU A 164 3.49 14.00 2.11
CA GLU A 164 4.86 13.85 2.65
C GLU A 164 5.50 15.19 3.08
N LYS A 165 4.67 16.21 3.38
CA LYS A 165 5.15 17.55 3.70
C LYS A 165 6.08 17.54 4.91
N ASN A 166 5.69 16.75 5.91
CA ASN A 166 6.37 16.64 7.20
C ASN A 166 7.16 15.33 7.33
N ILE A 167 7.50 14.65 6.22
CA ILE A 167 8.32 13.43 6.30
C ILE A 167 9.68 13.77 6.95
N PRO A 168 10.13 13.05 7.99
CA PRO A 168 11.36 13.40 8.72
C PRO A 168 12.61 13.30 7.86
N GLN A 169 12.65 12.29 6.97
CA GLN A 169 13.72 12.08 6.00
C GLN A 169 13.13 11.61 4.67
N THR A 170 13.64 12.17 3.58
CA THR A 170 13.28 11.74 2.23
C THR A 170 14.23 10.66 1.74
N GLY A 171 13.75 9.76 0.89
CA GLY A 171 14.56 8.64 0.43
C GLY A 171 13.73 7.56 -0.26
N ILE A 172 14.33 6.38 -0.38
CA ILE A 172 13.67 5.19 -0.90
C ILE A 172 13.05 4.42 0.26
N THR A 173 11.73 4.25 0.24
CA THR A 173 11.03 3.29 1.09
C THR A 173 10.96 1.97 0.34
N ILE A 174 11.35 0.88 1.01
CA ILE A 174 11.25 -0.48 0.49
C ILE A 174 10.20 -1.20 1.33
N TYR A 175 9.24 -1.83 0.66
CA TYR A 175 8.23 -2.66 1.31
C TYR A 175 8.51 -4.12 1.01
N HIS A 176 8.52 -4.97 2.03
CA HIS A 176 8.46 -6.43 1.90
C HIS A 176 7.00 -6.85 1.99
N ILE A 177 6.50 -7.50 0.95
CA ILE A 177 5.14 -8.01 0.88
C ILE A 177 5.16 -9.54 0.96
N ASP A 178 4.30 -10.14 1.77
CA ASP A 178 3.89 -11.55 1.70
C ASP A 178 2.36 -11.66 1.83
N ASP A 179 1.64 -11.83 0.71
CA ASP A 179 0.18 -11.92 0.71
C ASP A 179 -0.38 -13.18 1.44
N ASN A 180 0.48 -14.07 1.95
CA ASN A 180 0.04 -15.17 2.81
C ASN A 180 -0.01 -14.80 4.29
N ALA A 181 0.74 -13.79 4.73
CA ALA A 181 0.74 -13.32 6.12
C ALA A 181 -0.50 -12.47 6.44
N ALA A 182 -0.73 -12.17 7.72
CA ALA A 182 -1.79 -11.26 8.17
C ALA A 182 -1.31 -9.80 8.14
N PHE A 183 -2.23 -8.83 8.15
CA PHE A 183 -1.84 -7.40 8.17
C PHE A 183 -1.38 -6.94 9.56
N ASP A 184 -1.81 -7.66 10.59
CA ASP A 184 -1.75 -7.38 12.02
C ASP A 184 -1.05 -8.51 12.78
N SER A 185 -0.07 -9.16 12.15
CA SER A 185 0.82 -10.13 12.82
C SER A 185 2.22 -9.57 12.85
N GLU A 186 2.57 -8.88 13.92
CA GLU A 186 3.87 -8.27 14.15
C GLU A 186 4.87 -9.28 14.72
N SER A 187 6.11 -9.20 14.25
CA SER A 187 7.24 -9.92 14.80
C SER A 187 8.52 -9.26 14.30
N TYR A 188 9.61 -9.40 15.04
CA TYR A 188 10.88 -8.75 14.73
C TYR A 188 12.07 -9.57 15.26
N PRO A 189 13.32 -9.28 14.84
CA PRO A 189 14.48 -10.05 15.24
C PRO A 189 14.64 -10.17 16.76
N GLY A 190 14.65 -11.42 17.24
CA GLY A 190 14.77 -11.76 18.66
C GLY A 190 13.50 -12.39 19.25
N GLU A 191 12.36 -12.21 18.59
CA GLU A 191 11.12 -12.89 18.97
C GLU A 191 11.12 -14.36 18.55
N ALA A 192 10.36 -15.18 19.27
CA ALA A 192 10.36 -16.64 19.11
C ALA A 192 9.85 -17.08 17.73
N ASP A 193 8.86 -16.38 17.21
CA ASP A 193 8.16 -16.72 15.97
C ASP A 193 8.71 -15.91 14.77
N TRP A 194 9.87 -15.26 14.90
CA TRP A 194 10.51 -14.54 13.80
C TRP A 194 11.34 -15.48 12.89
N PRO A 195 11.17 -15.48 11.55
CA PRO A 195 10.27 -14.67 10.72
C PRO A 195 8.99 -15.42 10.30
N GLU A 196 8.57 -16.45 11.04
CA GLU A 196 7.34 -17.21 10.76
C GLU A 196 6.11 -16.31 10.79
N GLU A 197 5.97 -15.53 11.85
CA GLU A 197 5.07 -14.39 11.92
C GLU A 197 5.78 -13.12 11.44
N HIS A 198 5.04 -12.29 10.71
CA HIS A 198 5.48 -11.00 10.16
C HIS A 198 4.30 -10.31 9.47
N TYR A 199 4.38 -8.99 9.28
CA TYR A 199 3.35 -8.28 8.54
C TYR A 199 3.31 -8.70 7.07
N ARG A 200 2.09 -8.86 6.53
CA ARG A 200 1.84 -8.96 5.08
C ARG A 200 2.50 -7.84 4.30
N MET A 201 2.60 -6.65 4.89
CA MET A 201 3.31 -5.52 4.32
C MET A 201 4.15 -4.88 5.42
N ALA A 202 5.46 -5.08 5.36
CA ALA A 202 6.42 -4.49 6.28
C ALA A 202 7.27 -3.42 5.57
N VAL A 203 7.64 -2.37 6.28
CA VAL A 203 8.69 -1.45 5.83
C VAL A 203 10.03 -2.08 6.17
N VAL A 204 10.90 -2.24 5.18
CA VAL A 204 12.29 -2.63 5.42
C VAL A 204 12.98 -1.42 6.03
N GLN A 205 13.11 -1.38 7.37
CA GLN A 205 13.65 -0.23 8.12
C GLN A 205 15.19 -0.23 8.14
N PRO A 206 15.86 0.66 7.38
CA PRO A 206 17.30 0.63 7.21
C PRO A 206 18.12 0.68 8.50
N ASP A 207 17.63 1.33 9.55
CA ASP A 207 18.36 1.46 10.81
C ASP A 207 18.35 0.20 11.69
N GLY A 208 17.60 -0.84 11.27
CA GLY A 208 17.49 -2.11 11.97
C GLY A 208 16.79 -2.01 13.33
N LYS A 209 16.05 -0.93 13.63
CA LYS A 209 15.36 -0.77 14.91
C LYS A 209 14.03 -1.50 14.99
N PHE A 210 13.34 -1.69 13.87
CA PHE A 210 12.00 -2.32 13.83
C PHE A 210 11.01 -1.55 14.72
N ASP A 211 11.06 -0.22 14.69
CA ASP A 211 10.24 0.64 15.55
C ASP A 211 8.75 0.53 15.19
N LEU A 212 8.43 0.24 13.92
CA LEU A 212 7.06 -0.02 13.47
C LEU A 212 6.49 -1.34 14.01
N GLU A 213 7.25 -2.44 13.95
CA GLU A 213 6.83 -3.73 14.51
C GLU A 213 6.76 -3.68 16.04
N LYS A 214 7.59 -2.84 16.68
CA LYS A 214 7.62 -2.67 18.15
C LYS A 214 6.62 -1.63 18.68
N GLY A 215 5.89 -0.94 17.79
CA GLY A 215 4.97 0.13 18.19
C GLY A 215 5.65 1.32 18.88
N VAL A 216 6.94 1.55 18.62
CA VAL A 216 7.73 2.62 19.25
C VAL A 216 7.35 3.98 18.66
N ASN A 217 7.13 4.03 17.35
CA ASN A 217 6.70 5.22 16.63
C ASN A 217 5.85 4.86 15.39
N LEU A 218 5.38 5.87 14.66
CA LEU A 218 4.62 5.74 13.41
C LEU A 218 5.48 6.00 12.17
N GLY A 219 6.79 5.93 12.33
CA GLY A 219 7.83 6.13 11.34
C GLY A 219 8.67 7.39 11.53
N ASP A 220 9.96 7.29 11.23
CA ASP A 220 10.97 8.32 11.49
C ASP A 220 12.04 8.43 10.37
N GLU A 221 13.15 9.13 10.63
CA GLU A 221 14.23 9.29 9.65
C GLU A 221 14.97 7.98 9.28
N GLY A 222 14.89 6.96 10.14
CA GLY A 222 15.53 5.66 9.99
C GLY A 222 14.84 4.68 9.05
N ASP A 223 13.65 5.04 8.54
CA ASP A 223 12.78 4.16 7.74
C ASP A 223 12.95 4.29 6.22
N VAL A 224 13.93 5.08 5.78
CA VAL A 224 14.18 5.31 4.34
C VAL A 224 15.66 5.16 4.00
N PHE A 225 15.94 4.57 2.84
CA PHE A 225 17.28 4.42 2.31
C PHE A 225 17.72 5.67 1.55
N HIS A 226 18.96 6.10 1.75
CA HIS A 226 19.59 7.20 1.01
C HIS A 226 21.12 7.18 1.13
N GLY A 227 21.80 7.78 0.16
CA GLY A 227 23.27 7.78 0.06
C GLY A 227 24.03 8.51 1.17
N ALA A 228 23.33 9.26 2.03
CA ALA A 228 23.90 9.94 3.21
C ALA A 228 23.48 9.27 4.53
N GLY A 229 23.07 8.00 4.47
CA GLY A 229 22.63 7.18 5.59
C GLY A 229 22.85 5.72 5.22
N MET A 230 21.81 4.90 5.31
CA MET A 230 21.85 3.52 4.82
C MET A 230 21.66 3.48 3.30
N ASN A 231 22.67 3.00 2.59
CA ASN A 231 22.70 3.01 1.11
C ASN A 231 22.85 1.62 0.49
N TYR A 232 22.68 0.59 1.31
CA TYR A 232 22.83 -0.81 0.95
C TYR A 232 21.85 -1.67 1.75
N VAL A 233 21.22 -2.64 1.09
CA VAL A 233 20.51 -3.76 1.73
C VAL A 233 20.67 -5.03 0.89
N GLY A 234 20.89 -6.16 1.53
CA GLY A 234 21.04 -7.46 0.89
C GLY A 234 20.74 -8.62 1.82
N PRO A 235 21.06 -9.87 1.41
CA PRO A 235 20.92 -11.05 2.27
C PRO A 235 21.77 -10.97 3.54
N ASP A 236 22.82 -10.15 3.51
CA ASP A 236 23.73 -9.91 4.63
C ASP A 236 23.34 -8.70 5.50
N GLY A 237 22.16 -8.12 5.26
CA GLY A 237 21.60 -7.02 6.03
C GLY A 237 21.82 -5.65 5.40
N VAL A 238 21.86 -4.61 6.23
CA VAL A 238 21.92 -3.20 5.83
C VAL A 238 23.27 -2.57 6.21
N LYS A 239 23.72 -1.59 5.42
CA LYS A 239 25.03 -0.92 5.64
C LYS A 239 24.95 0.59 5.45
N SER A 240 25.64 1.30 6.33
CA SER A 240 25.74 2.76 6.35
C SER A 240 26.89 3.25 5.48
N SER A 241 26.63 4.26 4.65
CA SER A 241 27.67 4.97 3.89
C SER A 241 28.42 6.00 4.72
N VAL A 242 27.92 6.34 5.90
CA VAL A 242 28.43 7.46 6.73
C VAL A 242 29.55 6.98 7.65
N ASP A 243 29.31 5.88 8.37
CA ASP A 243 30.21 5.35 9.40
C ASP A 243 30.62 3.89 9.18
N GLY A 244 30.09 3.25 8.14
CA GLY A 244 30.38 1.85 7.82
C GLY A 244 29.71 0.85 8.77
N SER A 245 28.78 1.29 9.62
CA SER A 245 28.00 0.41 10.47
C SER A 245 27.17 -0.58 9.64
N THR A 246 26.95 -1.76 10.21
CA THR A 246 26.20 -2.84 9.57
C THR A 246 25.19 -3.42 10.57
N HIS A 247 23.96 -3.65 10.13
CA HIS A 247 22.97 -4.41 10.90
C HIS A 247 22.63 -5.67 10.13
N SER A 248 22.60 -6.82 10.82
CA SER A 248 22.29 -8.11 10.19
C SER A 248 20.83 -8.25 9.79
N GLN A 249 19.98 -7.30 10.19
CA GLN A 249 18.56 -7.21 9.84
C GLN A 249 18.18 -5.72 9.75
N PRO A 250 17.17 -5.37 8.93
CA PRO A 250 16.45 -6.25 8.01
C PRO A 250 17.34 -6.73 6.86
N THR A 251 16.91 -7.78 6.16
CA THR A 251 17.58 -8.34 4.98
C THR A 251 16.64 -8.29 3.78
N THR A 252 17.16 -8.64 2.61
CA THR A 252 16.31 -8.93 1.42
C THR A 252 15.92 -10.41 1.32
N ASP A 253 16.13 -11.22 2.36
CA ASP A 253 15.79 -12.64 2.32
C ASP A 253 14.28 -12.87 2.34
N TRP A 254 13.86 -13.95 1.70
CA TRP A 254 12.47 -14.38 1.68
C TRP A 254 12.11 -15.06 3.01
N TYR A 255 10.84 -14.99 3.40
CA TYR A 255 10.24 -15.63 4.58
C TYR A 255 9.43 -16.89 4.20
N THR A 256 9.63 -17.40 2.99
CA THR A 256 8.90 -18.57 2.47
C THR A 256 8.92 -19.76 3.43
N GLY A 257 7.73 -20.15 3.89
CA GLY A 257 7.56 -21.28 4.81
C GLY A 257 7.97 -20.94 6.26
N GLY A 258 7.97 -19.66 6.61
CA GLY A 258 8.32 -19.15 7.94
C GLY A 258 9.81 -19.20 8.26
N GLN A 259 10.66 -19.24 7.24
CA GLN A 259 12.10 -19.33 7.40
C GLN A 259 12.81 -18.38 6.45
N PHE A 260 13.97 -17.88 6.88
CA PHE A 260 14.87 -17.13 6.01
C PHE A 260 15.37 -18.01 4.87
N LYS A 261 15.09 -17.58 3.64
CA LYS A 261 15.64 -18.16 2.42
C LYS A 261 16.30 -17.07 1.61
N SER A 262 17.58 -17.27 1.30
CA SER A 262 18.34 -16.27 0.58
C SER A 262 17.69 -15.91 -0.76
N SER A 263 17.42 -14.63 -0.96
CA SER A 263 16.85 -14.13 -2.21
C SER A 263 17.89 -13.91 -3.29
N GLY A 264 19.14 -13.69 -2.88
CA GLY A 264 20.21 -13.23 -3.76
C GLY A 264 19.96 -11.83 -4.35
N ILE A 265 19.06 -11.03 -3.75
CA ILE A 265 18.76 -9.66 -4.14
C ILE A 265 19.64 -8.71 -3.33
N THR A 266 20.49 -7.93 -3.98
CA THR A 266 21.25 -6.86 -3.34
C THR A 266 20.88 -5.52 -3.96
N ILE A 267 20.57 -4.55 -3.12
CA ILE A 267 20.32 -3.16 -3.51
C ILE A 267 21.47 -2.33 -2.94
N SER A 268 22.18 -1.61 -3.80
CA SER A 268 23.41 -0.91 -3.44
C SER A 268 23.59 0.38 -4.22
N ASP A 269 24.62 1.14 -3.88
CA ASP A 269 24.96 2.42 -4.52
C ASP A 269 23.76 3.40 -4.54
N ILE A 270 22.94 3.38 -3.49
CA ILE A 270 21.78 4.27 -3.37
C ILE A 270 22.30 5.71 -3.29
N SER A 271 21.83 6.56 -4.20
CA SER A 271 22.21 7.97 -4.28
C SER A 271 21.71 8.77 -3.09
N THR A 272 22.23 9.97 -2.89
CA THR A 272 21.64 10.96 -1.99
C THR A 272 20.16 11.19 -2.33
N SER A 273 19.35 11.52 -1.32
CA SER A 273 17.93 11.79 -1.50
C SER A 273 17.70 12.92 -2.50
N GLY A 274 16.69 12.77 -3.34
CA GLY A 274 16.27 13.78 -4.29
C GLY A 274 15.11 13.34 -5.21
N PRO A 275 14.59 14.25 -6.06
CA PRO A 275 13.44 13.97 -6.92
C PRO A 275 13.63 12.79 -7.89
N ILE A 276 14.89 12.46 -8.19
CA ILE A 276 15.30 11.24 -8.90
C ILE A 276 16.43 10.63 -8.08
N MET A 277 16.24 9.40 -7.62
CA MET A 277 17.26 8.63 -6.93
C MET A 277 17.74 7.49 -7.82
N THR A 278 19.04 7.17 -7.74
CA THR A 278 19.65 6.09 -8.51
C THR A 278 20.21 5.03 -7.59
N PHE A 279 20.15 3.78 -8.01
CA PHE A 279 20.74 2.65 -7.28
C PHE A 279 20.98 1.47 -8.22
N LYS A 280 21.72 0.48 -7.74
CA LYS A 280 21.91 -0.80 -8.42
C LYS A 280 21.07 -1.87 -7.73
N VAL A 281 20.52 -2.76 -8.54
CA VAL A 281 19.88 -4.00 -8.08
C VAL A 281 20.58 -5.17 -8.73
N GLU A 282 21.12 -6.06 -7.92
CA GLU A 282 21.71 -7.33 -8.37
C GLU A 282 20.81 -8.47 -7.90
N VAL A 283 20.38 -9.31 -8.84
CA VAL A 283 19.55 -10.50 -8.56
C VAL A 283 20.32 -11.72 -9.04
N THR A 284 20.91 -12.45 -8.10
CA THR A 284 21.78 -13.61 -8.36
C THR A 284 21.09 -14.96 -8.22
N GLY A 285 19.96 -15.02 -7.49
CA GLY A 285 19.05 -16.16 -7.52
C GLY A 285 18.22 -16.21 -8.81
N ASN A 286 17.48 -17.28 -9.08
CA ASN A 286 16.50 -17.32 -10.18
C ASN A 286 15.43 -16.25 -9.94
N GLY A 287 15.66 -14.97 -10.24
CA GLY A 287 14.65 -13.93 -10.05
C GLY A 287 13.37 -14.26 -10.83
N GLY A 288 12.22 -13.86 -10.32
CA GLY A 288 10.96 -13.98 -11.07
C GLY A 288 11.12 -13.44 -12.50
N GLU A 289 10.78 -14.24 -13.51
CA GLU A 289 10.73 -13.76 -14.90
C GLU A 289 9.64 -12.69 -15.06
N GLU A 290 9.83 -11.76 -16.00
CA GLU A 290 8.81 -10.79 -16.42
C GLU A 290 7.55 -11.55 -16.92
N LYS A 291 6.62 -11.83 -16.02
CA LYS A 291 5.36 -12.54 -16.24
C LYS A 291 4.18 -11.63 -15.87
N GLU A 292 2.98 -11.98 -16.33
CA GLU A 292 1.75 -11.30 -15.91
C GLU A 292 1.50 -11.67 -14.43
N TYR A 293 1.71 -10.71 -13.53
CA TYR A 293 1.42 -10.82 -12.10
C TYR A 293 0.10 -10.08 -11.82
N ASP A 294 -0.75 -10.67 -10.98
CA ASP A 294 -1.99 -10.04 -10.54
C ASP A 294 -1.71 -9.23 -9.27
N TRP A 295 -1.43 -7.94 -9.46
CA TRP A 295 -1.23 -7.00 -8.36
C TRP A 295 -2.55 -6.48 -7.77
N GLY A 296 -3.68 -6.89 -8.35
CA GLY A 296 -5.00 -6.34 -8.06
C GLY A 296 -5.90 -7.32 -7.29
N GLY A 297 -5.87 -7.24 -5.96
CA GLY A 297 -6.86 -7.77 -5.04
C GLY A 297 -6.96 -9.30 -5.01
N ASP A 298 -6.68 -9.86 -3.83
CA ASP A 298 -7.14 -11.19 -3.44
C ASP A 298 -8.61 -11.33 -3.87
N GLY A 299 -8.93 -12.34 -4.68
CA GLY A 299 -10.32 -12.64 -5.07
C GLY A 299 -11.27 -12.91 -3.89
N ARG A 300 -10.77 -12.95 -2.65
CA ARG A 300 -11.49 -13.06 -1.38
C ARG A 300 -11.90 -11.71 -0.80
N ASP A 301 -11.26 -10.60 -1.16
CA ASP A 301 -11.64 -9.26 -0.66
C ASP A 301 -12.78 -8.63 -1.50
N ALA A 302 -13.24 -9.34 -2.53
CA ALA A 302 -14.45 -9.04 -3.30
C ALA A 302 -15.67 -9.88 -2.84
N GLU A 303 -15.57 -10.63 -1.73
CA GLU A 303 -16.71 -11.31 -1.13
C GLU A 303 -17.60 -10.32 -0.38
N THR A 304 -18.48 -9.65 -1.14
CA THR A 304 -19.93 -9.50 -0.87
C THR A 304 -20.58 -8.48 -1.81
N CYS A 305 -20.40 -8.64 -3.13
CA CYS A 305 -21.51 -8.30 -4.03
C CYS A 305 -22.51 -9.48 -3.99
N GLY A 306 -23.38 -9.45 -2.97
CA GLY A 306 -24.36 -10.50 -2.68
C GLY A 306 -25.17 -10.90 -3.92
N GLY A 307 -25.21 -12.20 -4.18
CA GLY A 307 -25.95 -12.78 -5.29
C GLY A 307 -27.45 -12.55 -5.16
N THR A 308 -28.01 -11.68 -6.01
CA THR A 308 -29.31 -11.89 -6.65
C THR A 308 -29.23 -11.33 -8.07
N LYS A 309 -29.95 -11.94 -9.00
CA LYS A 309 -29.91 -11.66 -10.45
C LYS A 309 -29.93 -10.16 -10.75
N ASP A 310 -28.94 -9.73 -11.53
CA ASP A 310 -28.82 -8.44 -12.22
C ASP A 310 -30.16 -7.75 -12.53
N PRO A 311 -30.37 -6.52 -12.05
CA PRO A 311 -31.15 -5.51 -12.77
C PRO A 311 -30.25 -4.54 -13.57
N CYS A 312 -28.92 -4.68 -13.50
CA CYS A 312 -27.97 -3.70 -14.04
C CYS A 312 -27.63 -3.90 -15.52
N GLU A 313 -28.57 -4.31 -16.37
CA GLU A 313 -28.32 -4.42 -17.82
C GLU A 313 -28.35 -3.06 -18.56
N ASN A 314 -28.56 -1.90 -17.89
CA ASN A 314 -28.71 -0.61 -18.58
C ASN A 314 -28.10 0.65 -17.94
N HIS A 315 -27.28 0.58 -16.88
CA HIS A 315 -26.56 1.76 -16.40
C HIS A 315 -25.07 1.44 -16.22
N MET A 316 -24.23 2.17 -16.97
CA MET A 316 -22.82 2.35 -16.66
C MET A 316 -22.72 2.99 -15.26
N ASP A 317 -21.66 2.65 -14.54
CA ASP A 317 -21.22 3.27 -13.26
C ASP A 317 -21.77 2.64 -11.98
N CYS A 318 -21.27 1.44 -11.65
CA CYS A 318 -21.20 0.89 -10.27
C CYS A 318 -20.13 -0.22 -10.25
N CYS A 319 -18.85 0.15 -10.32
CA CYS A 319 -17.68 -0.69 -9.99
C CYS A 319 -16.44 0.22 -10.14
N GLY A 320 -15.42 0.03 -9.28
CA GLY A 320 -14.14 0.74 -9.37
C GLY A 320 -13.49 0.66 -10.77
N PRO A 321 -12.37 1.38 -11.00
CA PRO A 321 -11.75 1.44 -12.33
C PRO A 321 -11.55 0.03 -12.89
N PRO A 322 -11.87 -0.20 -14.18
CA PRO A 322 -11.83 -1.55 -14.75
C PRO A 322 -10.44 -2.15 -14.55
N LYS A 323 -10.39 -3.38 -14.00
CA LYS A 323 -9.16 -4.17 -13.80
C LYS A 323 -8.27 -4.04 -15.04
N ARG A 324 -7.20 -3.25 -14.94
CA ARG A 324 -6.22 -3.13 -16.03
C ARG A 324 -5.41 -4.42 -16.06
N ARG A 325 -5.83 -5.37 -16.88
CA ARG A 325 -4.93 -6.44 -17.32
C ARG A 325 -3.98 -5.85 -18.36
N CYS A 326 -2.78 -5.47 -17.93
CA CYS A 326 -1.74 -4.98 -18.83
C CYS A 326 -1.26 -6.13 -19.73
N LYS A 327 -1.70 -6.11 -21.01
CA LYS A 327 -1.21 -7.01 -22.04
C LYS A 327 -0.16 -6.32 -22.90
N PHE A 328 1.10 -6.71 -22.75
CA PHE A 328 2.14 -6.40 -23.72
C PHE A 328 2.10 -7.40 -24.88
N ILE A 329 1.67 -6.96 -26.06
CA ILE A 329 1.83 -7.72 -27.30
C ILE A 329 3.12 -7.25 -27.98
N LYS A 330 4.16 -8.09 -27.97
CA LYS A 330 5.35 -7.90 -28.80
C LYS A 330 4.96 -8.08 -30.27
N LYS A 331 4.65 -6.98 -30.95
CA LYS A 331 4.75 -6.91 -32.42
C LYS A 331 5.24 -5.53 -32.82
N LEU A 332 6.53 -5.47 -33.17
CA LEU A 332 7.23 -4.46 -33.97
C LEU A 332 6.58 -3.06 -33.97
N GLY A 333 7.13 -2.18 -33.12
CA GLY A 333 7.17 -0.73 -33.37
C GLY A 333 5.83 0.00 -33.51
N ARG A 334 5.08 0.15 -32.41
CA ARG A 334 4.28 1.35 -32.08
C ARG A 334 3.57 1.16 -30.74
N MET A 335 3.73 2.11 -29.82
CA MET A 335 2.99 2.15 -28.54
C MET A 335 1.52 2.46 -28.78
N GLY A 336 0.63 1.67 -28.20
CA GLY A 336 -0.80 1.91 -28.18
C GLY A 336 -1.52 0.86 -27.32
N CYS A 337 -2.25 1.32 -26.30
CA CYS A 337 -3.08 0.48 -25.43
C CYS A 337 -4.36 0.07 -26.19
N VAL A 338 -4.62 -1.23 -26.35
CA VAL A 338 -5.81 -1.73 -27.06
C VAL A 338 -6.86 -2.21 -26.08
N VAL A 339 -7.95 -1.43 -25.94
CA VAL A 339 -9.17 -1.85 -25.23
C VAL A 339 -9.89 -2.91 -26.07
N LYS A 340 -9.96 -4.16 -25.59
CA LYS A 340 -10.80 -5.20 -26.22
C LYS A 340 -12.27 -4.97 -25.88
N LYS A 341 -13.03 -4.37 -26.81
CA LYS A 341 -14.50 -4.44 -26.77
C LYS A 341 -14.96 -5.87 -27.07
N SER A 342 -15.65 -6.50 -26.11
CA SER A 342 -16.37 -7.76 -26.28
C SER A 342 -17.43 -7.62 -27.37
N LYS A 343 -17.30 -8.38 -28.47
CA LYS A 343 -18.38 -8.55 -29.47
C LYS A 343 -19.31 -9.67 -28.99
N LYS A 344 -20.47 -9.32 -28.39
CA LYS A 344 -21.59 -10.27 -28.19
C LYS A 344 -22.07 -10.76 -29.57
N ARG A 345 -21.87 -12.04 -29.88
CA ARG A 345 -22.52 -12.72 -31.03
C ARG A 345 -24.02 -12.90 -30.73
N LYS A 346 -24.89 -12.17 -31.42
CA LYS A 346 -26.34 -12.44 -31.41
C LYS A 346 -26.62 -13.77 -32.14
N ARG A 347 -27.06 -14.80 -31.40
CA ARG A 347 -27.75 -15.97 -31.97
C ARG A 347 -29.18 -15.55 -32.32
N LYS A 348 -29.55 -15.65 -33.60
CA LYS A 348 -30.90 -15.42 -34.11
C LYS A 348 -31.69 -16.72 -33.94
N ALA A 349 -32.68 -16.75 -33.06
CA ALA A 349 -33.61 -17.86 -32.93
C ALA A 349 -34.66 -17.79 -34.06
N LEU A 350 -34.75 -18.83 -34.87
CA LEU A 350 -35.84 -19.05 -35.81
C LEU A 350 -37.00 -19.69 -35.02
N ARG A 351 -38.13 -19.01 -34.90
CA ARG A 351 -39.38 -19.58 -34.38
C ARG A 351 -40.21 -20.04 -35.57
N ARG A 352 -40.48 -21.34 -35.66
CA ARG A 352 -41.61 -21.90 -36.42
C ARG A 352 -42.85 -21.84 -35.53
N GLY A 353 -43.99 -21.47 -36.11
CA GLY A 353 -45.27 -21.27 -35.46
C GLY A 353 -45.85 -19.94 -35.87
#